data_AF-A0A1M7N992-F1
#
_entry.id   AF-A0A1M7N992-F1
#
_cell.length_a   1.000
_cell.length_b   1.000
_cell.length_c   1.000
_cell.angle_alpha   90.00
_cell.angle_beta   90.00
_cell.angle_gamma   90.00
#
_symmetry.space_group_name_H-M   'P 1'
#
loop_
_entity.id
_entity.type
_entity.pdbx_description
1 polymer ?
#
loop_
_entity_poly.entity_id
_entity_poly.type
_entity_poly.pdbx_seq_one_letter_code
_entity_poly.pdbx_strand_id
1 'polypeptide(L)' 'TYKAKWYGRDLIKIDTFFASSQLCNNCGYKNEEVKDLKIRNWKCSECGKVHDRDINASKNILDEGLKMQKAS' A
#
# COMPACT_ATOMS: atom_id res chain seq x y z
N THR A 1 -15.24 -7.39 10.10
CA THR A 1 -15.55 -6.60 11.31
C THR A 1 -15.65 -7.47 12.56
N TYR A 2 -16.42 -8.57 12.58
CA TYR A 2 -16.65 -9.34 13.82
C TYR A 2 -15.37 -9.89 14.50
N LYS A 3 -14.42 -10.49 13.75
CA LYS A 3 -13.15 -10.97 14.33
C LYS A 3 -12.30 -9.84 14.90
N ALA A 4 -12.26 -8.67 14.25
CA ALA A 4 -11.50 -7.53 14.75
C ALA A 4 -12.08 -7.04 16.10
N LYS A 5 -13.41 -6.98 16.21
CA LYS A 5 -14.11 -6.65 17.46
C LYS A 5 -13.81 -7.64 18.59
N TRP A 6 -13.74 -8.94 18.31
CA TRP A 6 -13.41 -9.97 19.32
C TRP A 6 -12.04 -9.75 19.98
N TYR A 7 -11.10 -9.18 19.25
CA TYR A 7 -9.75 -8.90 19.73
C TYR A 7 -9.50 -7.42 20.08
N GLY A 8 -10.56 -6.60 20.16
CA GLY A 8 -10.42 -5.17 20.46
C GLY A 8 -9.59 -4.39 19.44
N ARG A 9 -9.64 -4.77 18.16
CA ARG A 9 -8.90 -4.13 17.07
C ARG A 9 -9.79 -3.26 16.20
N ASP A 10 -9.27 -2.13 15.79
CA ASP A 10 -9.89 -1.27 14.78
C ASP A 10 -9.73 -1.84 13.37
N LEU A 11 -10.77 -1.65 12.55
CA LEU A 11 -10.76 -2.05 11.14
C LEU A 11 -11.08 -0.84 10.28
N ILE A 12 -10.06 -0.34 9.60
CA ILE A 12 -10.14 0.80 8.69
C ILE A 12 -10.19 0.25 7.27
N LYS A 13 -11.22 0.62 6.51
CA LYS A 13 -11.36 0.24 5.10
C LYS A 13 -10.87 1.38 4.22
N ILE A 14 -9.80 1.13 3.46
CA ILE A 14 -9.30 2.03 2.43
C ILE A 14 -10.04 1.82 1.10
N ASP A 15 -9.87 2.75 0.15
CA ASP A 15 -10.46 2.65 -1.18
C ASP A 15 -9.95 1.43 -1.98
N THR A 16 -10.86 0.75 -2.69
CA THR A 16 -10.56 -0.47 -3.46
C THR A 16 -9.60 -0.21 -4.62
N PHE A 17 -9.63 0.98 -5.20
CA PHE A 17 -8.82 1.39 -6.36
C PHE A 17 -7.56 2.17 -5.96
N PHE A 18 -7.26 2.25 -4.65
CA PHE A 18 -6.00 2.83 -4.19
C PHE A 18 -4.82 2.07 -4.79
N ALA A 19 -3.92 2.81 -5.45
CA ALA A 19 -2.81 2.29 -6.25
C ALA A 19 -1.64 1.74 -5.40
N SER A 20 -1.94 0.99 -4.34
CA SER A 20 -1.00 0.51 -3.32
C SER A 20 0.21 -0.23 -3.89
N SER A 21 0.03 -1.10 -4.88
CA SER A 21 1.15 -1.85 -5.49
C SER A 21 1.99 -1.02 -6.46
N GLN A 22 1.43 0.08 -6.98
CA GLN A 22 2.05 0.92 -8.00
C GLN A 22 2.82 2.10 -7.40
N LEU A 23 2.41 2.58 -6.23
CA LEU A 23 3.07 3.69 -5.54
C LEU A 23 4.36 3.24 -4.89
N CYS A 24 5.44 3.99 -5.07
CA CYS A 24 6.66 3.81 -4.31
C CYS A 24 6.41 4.25 -2.87
N ASN A 25 6.52 3.33 -1.89
CA ASN A 25 6.31 3.67 -0.48
C ASN A 25 7.37 4.65 0.08
N ASN A 26 8.44 4.92 -0.67
CA ASN A 26 9.52 5.82 -0.25
C ASN A 26 9.33 7.26 -0.75
N CYS A 27 8.86 7.45 -1.99
CA CYS A 27 8.80 8.77 -2.62
C CYS A 27 7.46 9.12 -3.28
N GLY A 28 6.51 8.18 -3.32
CA GLY A 28 5.19 8.41 -3.91
C GLY A 28 5.12 8.28 -5.44
N TYR A 29 6.23 8.03 -6.14
CA TYR A 29 6.20 7.77 -7.59
C TYR A 29 5.25 6.61 -7.93
N LYS A 30 4.40 6.79 -8.95
CA LYS A 30 3.45 5.77 -9.41
C LYS A 30 4.01 5.05 -10.64
N ASN A 31 4.41 3.79 -10.47
CA ASN A 31 4.79 2.92 -11.57
C ASN A 31 3.57 2.21 -12.17
N GLU A 32 3.23 2.52 -13.42
CA GLU A 32 2.08 1.90 -14.10
C GLU A 32 2.33 0.48 -14.58
N GLU A 33 3.59 0.11 -14.82
CA GLU A 33 3.98 -1.21 -15.32
C GLU A 33 3.65 -2.32 -14.30
N VAL A 34 3.68 -2.00 -13.01
CA VAL A 34 3.40 -2.95 -11.90
C VAL A 34 1.95 -3.47 -11.90
N LYS A 35 1.08 -2.93 -12.77
CA LYS A 35 -0.22 -3.56 -13.08
C LYS A 35 -0.06 -4.97 -13.67
N ASP A 36 1.04 -5.23 -14.39
CA ASP A 36 1.37 -6.59 -14.79
C ASP A 36 1.75 -7.41 -13.56
N LEU A 37 0.91 -8.41 -13.25
CA LEU A 37 1.06 -9.27 -12.08
C LEU A 37 2.36 -10.09 -12.10
N LYS A 38 3.00 -10.24 -13.26
CA LYS A 38 4.31 -10.91 -13.42
C LYS A 38 5.45 -10.10 -12.80
N ILE A 39 5.30 -8.79 -12.66
CA ILE A 39 6.31 -7.93 -12.05
C ILE A 39 6.23 -8.07 -10.52
N ARG A 40 7.10 -8.92 -9.97
CA ARG A 40 7.19 -9.17 -8.53
C ARG A 40 8.15 -8.22 -7.83
N ASN A 41 9.21 -7.81 -8.55
CA ASN A 41 10.20 -6.87 -8.06
C ASN A 41 10.37 -5.73 -9.06
N TRP A 42 10.53 -4.51 -8.56
CA TRP A 42 10.76 -3.34 -9.41
C TRP A 42 11.63 -2.30 -8.70
N LYS A 43 12.37 -1.51 -9.48
CA LYS A 43 13.15 -0.38 -8.98
C LYS A 43 12.42 0.91 -9.30
N CYS A 44 12.24 1.77 -8.31
CA CYS A 44 11.66 3.08 -8.51
C CYS A 44 12.58 3.96 -9.38
N SER A 45 12.04 4.56 -10.43
CA SER A 45 12.77 5.47 -11.33
C SER A 45 13.20 6.75 -10.63
N GLU A 46 12.40 7.26 -9.70
CA GLU A 46 12.64 8.57 -9.05
C GLU A 46 13.63 8.49 -7.90
N CYS A 47 13.51 7.47 -7.03
CA CYS A 47 14.33 7.38 -5.82
C CYS A 47 15.28 6.17 -5.79
N GLY A 48 15.24 5.31 -6.82
CA GLY A 48 16.14 4.15 -6.94
C GLY A 48 15.87 3.00 -5.96
N LYS A 49 14.88 3.12 -5.06
CA LYS A 49 14.50 2.06 -4.12
C LYS A 49 14.03 0.82 -4.87
N VAL A 50 14.48 -0.37 -4.44
CA VAL A 50 14.00 -1.65 -4.94
C VAL A 50 12.86 -2.14 -4.06
N HIS A 51 11.79 -2.60 -4.69
CA HIS A 51 10.56 -3.04 -4.04
C HIS A 51 10.24 -4.48 -4.42
N ASP A 52 9.87 -5.29 -3.42
CA ASP A 52 8.93 -6.39 -3.62
C ASP A 52 7.52 -5.80 -3.67
N ARG A 53 6.72 -6.22 -4.66
CA ARG A 53 5.41 -5.66 -4.95
C ARG A 53 4.43 -5.77 -3.78
N ASP A 54 4.38 -6.93 -3.12
CA ASP A 54 3.39 -7.19 -2.07
C ASP A 54 3.80 -6.51 -0.76
N ILE A 55 5.10 -6.53 -0.43
CA ILE A 55 5.63 -5.79 0.72
C ILE A 55 5.40 -4.30 0.54
N ASN A 56 5.69 -3.75 -0.64
CA ASN A 56 5.45 -2.34 -0.95
C ASN A 56 3.96 -1.98 -0.84
N ALA A 57 3.07 -2.82 -1.40
CA ALA A 57 1.63 -2.62 -1.29
C ALA A 57 1.17 -2.61 0.18
N SER A 58 1.64 -3.54 1.01
CA SER A 58 1.26 -3.61 2.42
C SER A 58 1.65 -2.35 3.21
N LYS A 59 2.83 -1.78 2.92
CA LYS A 59 3.29 -0.51 3.52
C LYS A 59 2.40 0.64 3.11
N ASN A 60 2.10 0.77 1.81
CA ASN A 60 1.21 1.83 1.33
C ASN A 60 -0.21 1.72 1.90
N ILE A 61 -0.75 0.50 2.04
CA ILE A 61 -2.07 0.26 2.65
C ILE A 61 -2.07 0.69 4.13
N LEU A 62 -1.01 0.36 4.87
CA LEU A 62 -0.84 0.78 6.26
C LEU A 62 -0.80 2.30 6.37
N ASP A 63 0.04 2.95 5.57
CA ASP A 63 0.19 4.40 5.59
C ASP A 63 -1.13 5.12 5.28
N GLU A 64 -1.88 4.62 4.28
CA GLU A 64 -3.19 5.17 3.93
C GLU A 64 -4.23 4.96 5.02
N GLY A 65 -4.26 3.76 5.63
CA GLY A 65 -5.12 3.47 6.76
C GLY A 65 -4.84 4.38 7.97
N LEU A 66 -3.57 4.64 8.27
CA LEU A 66 -3.17 5.54 9.35
C LEU A 66 -3.52 7.01 9.07
N LYS A 67 -3.44 7.46 7.81
CA LYS A 67 -3.92 8.80 7.43
C LYS A 67 -5.42 8.94 7.65
N MET A 68 -6.21 7.95 7.22
CA MET A 68 -7.67 7.95 7.44
C MET A 68 -8.03 7.90 8.93
N GLN A 69 -7.25 7.17 9.75
CA GLN A 69 -7.46 7.12 11.19
C GLN A 69 -7.27 8.49 11.85
N LYS A 70 -6.20 9.21 11.50
CA LYS A 70 -5.87 10.52 12.07
C LYS A 70 -6.82 11.63 11.63
N ALA A 71 -7.55 11.43 10.55
CA ALA A 71 -8.55 12.35 10.03
C ALA A 71 -9.96 12.12 10.61
N SER A 72 -10.13 11.09 11.45
CA SER A 72 -11.38 10.76 12.17
C SER A 72 -11.34 11.30 13.60
#